data_AF-Q1UZC2-F1
#
_entry.id   AF-Q1UZC2-F1
#
_cell.length_a   1.000
_cell.length_b   1.000
_cell.length_c   1.000
_cell.angle_alpha   90.00
_cell.angle_beta   90.00
_cell.angle_gamma   90.00
#
_symmetry.space_group_name_H-M   'P 1'
#
loop_
_entity.id
_entity.type
_entity.pdbx_description
1 polymer ?
#
loop_
_entity_poly.entity_id
_entity_poly.type
_entity_poly.pdbx_seq_one_letter_code
_entity_poly.pdbx_strand_id
1 'polypeptide(L)'
;MSNLDYDVELNDGVITFKNINTTLGFVRYNETAEVEYIFVNPMFRRQGLAKKLLSIVEEKTKIKPTPQDPISPLGEKLFKINKQEIN
;
A
#
# COMPACT_ATOMS: atom_id res chain seq x y z
N MET A 1 16.54 4.58 13.61
CA MET A 1 15.36 4.55 12.72
C MET A 1 15.50 5.70 11.75
N SER A 2 15.55 5.44 10.44
CA SER A 2 15.56 6.53 9.45
C SER A 2 14.19 7.22 9.48
N ASN A 3 14.15 8.45 10.00
CA ASN A 3 13.03 9.36 9.75
C ASN A 3 13.14 9.76 8.28
N LEU A 4 12.49 8.97 7.43
CA LEU A 4 12.33 9.31 6.03
C LEU A 4 11.42 10.54 6.00
N ASP A 5 11.97 11.68 5.59
CA ASP A 5 11.23 12.93 5.51
C ASP A 5 10.37 12.93 4.24
N TYR A 6 9.06 12.84 4.42
CA TYR A 6 8.08 12.81 3.35
C TYR A 6 6.72 13.31 3.83
N ASP A 7 6.00 13.91 2.90
CA ASP A 7 4.62 14.36 3.06
C ASP A 7 3.65 13.24 2.69
N VAL A 8 2.47 13.31 3.30
CA VAL A 8 1.33 12.42 2.99
C VAL A 8 0.26 13.22 2.28
N GLU A 9 0.01 12.89 1.03
CA GLU A 9 -1.09 13.47 0.25
C GLU A 9 -2.27 12.51 0.24
N LEU A 10 -3.44 13.05 0.57
CA LEU A 10 -4.70 12.32 0.69
C LEU A 10 -5.67 12.86 -0.36
N ASN A 11 -5.90 12.08 -1.41
CA ASN A 11 -6.89 12.36 -2.44
C ASN A 11 -7.99 11.29 -2.38
N ASP A 12 -9.08 11.53 -3.10
CA ASP A 12 -10.19 10.57 -3.16
C ASP A 12 -9.72 9.23 -3.73
N GLY A 13 -9.84 8.18 -2.92
CA GLY A 13 -9.36 6.83 -3.23
C GLY A 13 -7.83 6.66 -3.37
N VAL A 14 -6.99 7.67 -3.10
CA VAL A 14 -5.53 7.57 -3.27
C VAL A 14 -4.76 8.22 -2.11
N ILE A 15 -3.81 7.47 -1.53
CA ILE A 15 -2.84 7.99 -0.56
C ILE A 15 -1.45 7.92 -1.18
N THR A 16 -0.72 9.04 -1.14
CA THR A 16 0.64 9.14 -1.70
C THR A 16 1.62 9.61 -0.64
N PHE A 17 2.76 8.92 -0.53
CA PHE A 17 3.94 9.40 0.17
C PHE A 17 4.91 10.01 -0.83
N LYS A 18 5.29 11.27 -0.64
CA LYS A 18 6.26 11.94 -1.52
C LYS A 18 7.16 12.88 -0.74
N ASN A 19 8.31 13.19 -1.30
CA ASN A 19 9.14 14.30 -0.83
C ASN A 19 9.43 15.26 -1.99
N ILE A 20 10.29 16.24 -1.75
CA ILE A 20 10.66 17.25 -2.75
C ILE A 20 11.27 16.67 -4.04
N ASN A 21 11.80 15.45 -3.98
CA ASN A 21 12.53 14.83 -5.10
C ASN A 21 11.67 13.81 -5.86
N THR A 22 10.83 13.03 -5.16
CA THR A 22 10.12 11.90 -5.77
C THR A 22 8.94 11.42 -4.92
N THR A 23 8.02 10.70 -5.56
CA THR A 23 7.10 9.78 -4.88
C THR A 23 7.87 8.60 -4.30
N LEU A 24 7.61 8.30 -3.02
CA LEU A 24 8.16 7.14 -2.30
C LEU A 24 7.28 5.91 -2.49
N GLY A 25 5.96 6.11 -2.50
CA GLY A 25 4.98 5.07 -2.72
C GLY A 25 3.56 5.62 -2.64
N PHE A 26 2.61 4.84 -3.13
CA PHE A 26 1.20 5.20 -3.07
C PHE A 26 0.32 3.95 -3.04
N VAL A 27 -0.92 4.13 -2.59
CA VAL A 27 -1.97 3.13 -2.65
C VAL A 27 -3.24 3.75 -3.21
N ARG A 28 -3.91 3.02 -4.09
CA ARG A 28 -5.25 3.30 -4.61
C ARG A 28 -6.21 2.24 -4.06
N TYR A 29 -7.33 2.69 -3.54
CA TYR A 29 -8.34 1.84 -2.91
C TYR A 29 -9.75 2.36 -3.16
N ASN A 30 -10.72 1.46 -3.08
CA ASN A 30 -12.14 1.81 -3.23
C ASN A 30 -12.83 2.01 -1.87
N GLU A 31 -14.14 2.34 -1.89
CA GLU A 31 -14.94 2.60 -0.69
C GLU A 31 -15.02 1.40 0.26
N THR A 32 -14.85 0.18 -0.24
CA THR A 32 -14.82 -1.06 0.54
C THR A 32 -13.42 -1.46 1.02
N ALA A 33 -12.44 -0.54 0.91
CA ALA A 33 -11.03 -0.74 1.28
C ALA A 33 -10.31 -1.84 0.47
N GLU A 34 -10.81 -2.18 -0.71
CA GLU A 34 -10.08 -3.04 -1.64
C GLU A 34 -8.97 -2.24 -2.30
N VAL A 35 -7.76 -2.76 -2.26
CA VAL A 35 -6.55 -2.15 -2.81
C VAL A 35 -6.44 -2.55 -4.27
N GLU A 36 -6.81 -1.62 -5.14
CA GLU A 36 -6.71 -1.76 -6.59
C GLU A 36 -5.24 -1.77 -7.05
N TYR A 37 -4.43 -0.90 -6.44
CA TYR A 37 -3.01 -0.78 -6.79
C TYR A 37 -2.19 -0.24 -5.63
N ILE A 38 -1.04 -0.86 -5.37
CA ILE A 38 -0.07 -0.37 -4.40
C ILE A 38 1.33 -0.46 -4.97
N PHE A 39 2.08 0.63 -4.81
CA PHE A 39 3.45 0.72 -5.29
C PHE A 39 4.35 1.38 -4.25
N VAL A 40 5.57 0.85 -4.12
CA VAL A 40 6.67 1.50 -3.40
C VAL A 40 7.88 1.52 -4.31
N ASN A 41 8.44 2.71 -4.48
CA ASN A 41 9.63 2.93 -5.28
C ASN A 41 10.78 2.04 -4.75
N PRO A 42 11.47 1.27 -5.61
CA PRO A 42 12.53 0.34 -5.23
C PRO A 42 13.54 0.88 -4.22
N MET A 43 13.93 2.15 -4.33
CA MET A 43 14.90 2.79 -3.44
C MET A 43 14.45 2.84 -1.97
N PHE A 44 13.13 2.85 -1.73
CA PHE A 44 12.54 2.96 -0.40
C PHE A 44 11.85 1.66 0.07
N ARG A 45 12.03 0.55 -0.67
CA ARG A 45 11.49 -0.76 -0.28
C ARG A 45 12.15 -1.28 1.00
N ARG A 46 11.48 -2.23 1.66
CA ARG A 46 11.90 -2.86 2.93
C ARG A 46 11.96 -1.92 4.14
N GLN A 47 11.51 -0.67 4.00
CA GLN A 47 11.38 0.31 5.10
C GLN A 47 9.97 0.37 5.71
N GLY A 48 9.07 -0.56 5.33
CA GLY A 48 7.71 -0.64 5.85
C GLY A 48 6.68 0.32 5.24
N LEU A 49 7.04 1.09 4.20
CA LEU A 49 6.14 2.07 3.57
C LEU A 49 4.81 1.48 3.07
N ALA A 50 4.84 0.30 2.43
CA ALA A 50 3.61 -0.37 1.97
C ALA A 50 2.66 -0.67 3.13
N LYS A 51 3.19 -1.14 4.27
CA LYS A 51 2.38 -1.41 5.46
C LYS A 51 1.78 -0.12 6.03
N LYS A 52 2.57 0.97 6.08
CA LYS A 52 2.09 2.28 6.52
C LYS A 52 0.97 2.80 5.62
N LEU A 53 1.09 2.66 4.30
CA LEU A 53 0.03 3.02 3.35
C LEU A 53 -1.27 2.25 3.66
N LEU A 54 -1.18 0.92 3.86
CA LEU A 54 -2.33 0.09 4.21
C LEU A 54 -2.94 0.47 5.58
N SER A 55 -2.11 0.78 6.58
CA SER A 55 -2.61 1.25 7.88
C SER A 55 -3.43 2.53 7.76
N ILE A 56 -3.02 3.48 6.92
CA ILE A 56 -3.79 4.71 6.69
C ILE A 56 -5.14 4.39 5.99
N VAL A 57 -5.17 3.44 5.06
CA VAL A 57 -6.43 2.98 4.46
C VAL A 57 -7.35 2.38 5.53
N GLU A 58 -6.82 1.52 6.40
CA GLU A 58 -7.57 0.92 7.51
C GLU A 58 -8.10 1.97 8.48
N GLU A 59 -7.28 2.95 8.85
CA GLU A 59 -7.67 4.05 9.73
C GLU A 59 -8.78 4.92 9.13
N LYS A 60 -8.74 5.16 7.82
CA LYS A 60 -9.74 5.97 7.10
C LYS A 60 -11.06 5.25 6.91
N THR A 61 -11.01 4.00 6.46
CA THR A 61 -12.20 3.22 6.08
C THR A 61 -12.80 2.47 7.26
N LYS A 62 -12.03 2.28 8.35
CA LYS A 62 -12.34 1.36 9.46
C LYS A 62 -12.51 -0.10 9.02
N ILE A 63 -12.00 -0.43 7.82
CA ILE A 63 -12.05 -1.76 7.22
C ILE A 63 -10.62 -2.22 6.98
N LYS A 64 -10.33 -3.47 7.32
CA LYS A 64 -9.02 -4.06 7.04
C LYS A 64 -8.82 -4.18 5.52
N PRO A 65 -7.79 -3.55 4.93
CA PRO A 65 -7.62 -3.55 3.48
C PRO A 65 -7.36 -4.95 2.94
N THR A 66 -7.99 -5.26 1.81
CA THR A 66 -7.82 -6.51 1.06
C THR A 66 -7.32 -6.19 -0.34
N PRO A 67 -6.55 -7.07 -1.00
CA PRO A 67 -6.17 -6.85 -2.39
C PRO A 67 -7.35 -7.14 -3.31
N GLN A 68 -7.51 -6.32 -4.34
CA GLN A 68 -8.42 -6.63 -5.44
C GLN A 68 -7.76 -7.63 -6.40
N ASP A 69 -8.55 -8.52 -7.00
CA ASP A 69 -8.07 -9.40 -8.07
C ASP A 69 -7.98 -8.65 -9.41
N PRO A 70 -6.98 -8.97 -10.26
CA PRO A 70 -5.92 -9.95 -10.03
C PRO A 70 -4.78 -9.41 -9.14
N ILE A 71 -4.29 -10.22 -8.21
CA ILE A 71 -3.17 -9.86 -7.33
C ILE A 71 -1.79 -10.21 -7.92
N SER A 72 -0.82 -9.31 -7.74
CA SER A 72 0.59 -9.59 -8.11
C SER A 72 1.29 -10.50 -7.09
N PRO A 73 2.35 -11.25 -7.47
CA PRO A 73 3.11 -12.08 -6.51
C PRO A 73 3.72 -11.30 -5.33
N LEU A 74 4.01 -10.01 -5.52
CA LEU A 74 4.48 -9.15 -4.44
C LEU A 74 3.32 -8.73 -3.51
N GLY A 75 2.14 -8.50 -4.08
CA GLY A 75 0.91 -8.28 -3.33
C GLY A 75 0.57 -9.47 -2.45
N GLU A 76 0.63 -10.69 -2.98
CA GLU A 76 0.39 -11.92 -2.21
C GLU A 76 1.28 -11.99 -0.96
N LYS A 77 2.58 -11.70 -1.13
CA LYS A 77 3.55 -11.65 -0.02
C LYS A 77 3.23 -10.54 0.97
N LEU A 78 2.79 -9.37 0.49
CA LEU A 78 2.44 -8.22 1.33
C LEU A 78 1.22 -8.54 2.21
N PHE A 79 0.19 -9.15 1.60
CA PHE A 79 -1.05 -9.53 2.28
C PHE A 79 -0.99 -10.89 2.98
N LYS A 80 0.15 -11.61 2.88
CA LYS A 80 0.35 -12.96 3.42
C LYS A 80 -0.72 -13.95 2.94
N ILE A 81 -1.10 -13.83 1.68
CA ILE A 81 -2.04 -14.76 1.06
C ILE A 81 -1.25 -16.00 0.67
N ASN A 82 -1.49 -17.11 1.38
CA ASN A 82 -1.03 -18.41 0.93
C ASN A 82 -2.00 -18.88 -0.16
N LYS A 83 -1.59 -18.82 -1.43
CA LYS A 83 -2.24 -19.64 -2.45
C LYS A 83 -1.97 -21.09 -2.06
N GLN A 84 -2.96 -21.77 -1.48
CA GLN A 84 -2.93 -23.22 -1.49
C GLN A 84 -2.93 -23.62 -2.97
N GLU A 85 -1.86 -24.29 -3.40
CA GLU A 85 -1.85 -24.97 -4.68
C GLU A 85 -3.06 -25.90 -4.68
N ILE A 86 -4.03 -25.59 -5.55
CA ILE A 86 -5.12 -26.51 -5.83
C ILE A 86 -4.45 -27.69 -6.52
N ASN A 87 -4.37 -28.82 -5.80
CA ASN A 87 -3.81 -30.09 -6.28
C ASN A 87 -4.43 -30.54 -7.60
#